data_AF-A0A7Y3AK12-F1
#
_entry.id   AF-A0A7Y3AK12-F1
#
_cell.length_a   1.000
_cell.length_b   1.000
_cell.length_c   1.000
_cell.angle_alpha   90.00
_cell.angle_beta   90.00
_cell.angle_gamma   90.00
#
_symmetry.space_group_name_H-M   'P 1'
#
loop_
_entity.id
_entity.type
_entity.pdbx_description
1 polymer ?
#
loop_
_entity_poly.entity_id
_entity_poly.type
_entity_poly.pdbx_seq_one_letter_code
_entity_poly.pdbx_strand_id
1 'polypeptide(L)'
;MQFDQETQRRQIERFIKRMPSLSTSVGKVMEICSRTDASPNELNKVISLDPVLTGQVLKLINSAYYSLVNKVTTLTRAITMLGLNTVKNMALSTAIIKTVSTVKKSRALPTNKFWAHSISVGVSARLLAQVKDIPLAEREELFIAGLLHDLGKIPFGDEYIEVLALARNEQIPLIEAEREYMGIDHQQVGLMIAEKWKLNAIISNCISNHHDLDLPNIEHLTQVGYVALGNIYSNVYDIGFAGNLYPSEAAIETFLDVTNLSWREFVNIREDIETEIQKAQIFLQI
;
A
#
# COMPACT_ATOMS: atom_id res chain seq x y z
N MET A 1 -12.94 -20.16 24.20
CA MET A 1 -12.47 -21.22 23.29
C MET A 1 -11.10 -20.76 22.81
N GLN A 2 -10.03 -21.40 23.24
CA GLN A 2 -8.67 -20.98 22.88
C GLN A 2 -8.47 -21.28 21.39
N PHE A 3 -8.39 -20.24 20.57
CA PHE A 3 -8.16 -20.39 19.13
C PHE A 3 -6.80 -21.06 18.91
N ASP A 4 -6.74 -22.07 18.04
CA ASP A 4 -5.48 -22.72 17.68
C ASP A 4 -4.72 -21.84 16.67
N GLN A 5 -3.88 -20.95 17.21
CA GLN A 5 -3.05 -20.01 16.45
C GLN A 5 -2.21 -20.71 15.36
N GLU A 6 -1.73 -21.93 15.62
CA GLU A 6 -0.94 -22.71 14.65
C GLU A 6 -1.81 -23.16 13.46
N THR A 7 -3.04 -23.60 13.70
CA THR A 7 -3.98 -23.93 12.63
C THR A 7 -4.30 -22.69 11.79
N GLN A 8 -4.48 -21.54 12.43
CA GLN A 8 -4.80 -20.30 11.72
C GLN A 8 -3.64 -19.80 10.86
N ARG A 9 -2.42 -19.80 11.40
CA ARG A 9 -1.20 -19.49 10.64
C ARG A 9 -1.10 -20.38 9.39
N ARG A 10 -1.31 -21.69 9.53
CA ARG A 10 -1.30 -22.62 8.39
C ARG A 10 -2.39 -22.32 7.36
N GLN A 11 -3.56 -21.87 7.79
CA GLN A 11 -4.64 -21.47 6.88
C GLN A 11 -4.26 -20.22 6.09
N ILE A 12 -3.67 -19.22 6.74
CA ILE A 12 -3.17 -18.00 6.09
C ILE A 12 -2.07 -18.35 5.08
N GLU A 13 -1.06 -19.14 5.48
CA GLU A 13 0.00 -19.58 4.57
C GLU A 13 -0.56 -20.34 3.35
N ARG A 14 -1.58 -21.20 3.57
CA ARG A 14 -2.26 -21.92 2.49
C ARG A 14 -3.05 -20.98 1.60
N PHE A 15 -3.71 -19.97 2.17
CA PHE A 15 -4.41 -18.93 1.42
C PHE A 15 -3.42 -18.17 0.51
N ILE A 16 -2.31 -17.69 1.07
CA ILE A 16 -1.25 -17.00 0.33
C ILE A 16 -0.70 -17.88 -0.79
N LYS A 17 -0.43 -19.17 -0.53
CA LYS A 17 0.00 -20.13 -1.57
C LYS A 17 -1.01 -20.24 -2.70
N ARG A 18 -2.32 -20.19 -2.40
CA ARG A 18 -3.42 -20.26 -3.38
C ARG A 18 -3.76 -18.93 -4.05
N MET A 19 -3.29 -17.80 -3.53
CA MET A 19 -3.50 -16.50 -4.20
C MET A 19 -2.98 -16.61 -5.64
N PRO A 20 -3.76 -16.11 -6.62
CA PRO A 20 -3.34 -16.14 -8.01
C PRO A 20 -1.95 -15.53 -8.16
N SER A 21 -1.11 -16.19 -8.95
CA SER A 21 0.10 -15.55 -9.43
C SER A 21 -0.28 -14.33 -10.24
N LEU A 22 0.53 -13.28 -10.16
CA LEU A 22 0.40 -12.14 -11.04
C LEU A 22 0.51 -12.61 -12.50
N SER A 23 -0.14 -11.90 -13.44
CA SER A 23 -0.16 -12.31 -14.84
C SER A 23 1.26 -12.49 -15.40
N THR A 24 1.41 -13.31 -16.44
CA THR A 24 2.72 -13.52 -17.09
C THR A 24 3.36 -12.20 -17.53
N SER A 25 2.55 -11.22 -17.93
CA SER A 25 2.97 -9.85 -18.25
C SER A 25 3.57 -9.14 -17.04
N VAL A 26 2.92 -9.22 -15.87
CA VAL A 26 3.43 -8.62 -14.63
C VAL A 26 4.71 -9.33 -14.16
N GLY A 27 4.78 -10.66 -14.29
CA GLY A 27 6.01 -11.41 -14.02
C GLY A 27 7.19 -10.93 -14.87
N LYS A 28 6.97 -10.68 -16.17
CA LYS A 28 7.98 -10.12 -17.07
C LYS A 28 8.32 -8.66 -16.75
N VAL A 29 7.35 -7.85 -16.32
CA VAL A 29 7.58 -6.48 -15.83
C VAL A 29 8.53 -6.50 -14.63
N MET A 30 8.29 -7.41 -13.69
CA MET A 30 9.14 -7.57 -12.51
C MET A 30 10.54 -8.05 -12.88
N GLU A 31 10.66 -9.00 -13.80
CA GLU A 31 11.96 -9.49 -14.30
C GLU A 31 12.78 -8.36 -14.93
N ILE A 32 12.19 -7.62 -15.87
CA ILE A 32 12.86 -6.50 -16.55
C ILE A 32 13.37 -5.50 -15.52
N CYS A 33 12.51 -5.06 -14.62
CA CYS A 33 12.86 -4.01 -13.69
C CYS A 33 13.69 -4.46 -12.48
N SER A 34 13.90 -5.76 -12.30
CA SER A 34 14.90 -6.28 -11.35
C SER A 34 16.33 -6.10 -11.85
N ARG A 35 16.51 -5.79 -13.14
CA ARG A 35 17.80 -5.56 -13.76
C ARG A 35 18.19 -4.08 -13.68
N THR A 36 19.44 -3.81 -13.31
CA THR A 36 19.99 -2.45 -13.24
C THR A 36 20.18 -1.80 -14.61
N ASP A 37 20.15 -2.59 -15.69
CA ASP A 37 20.32 -2.15 -17.07
C ASP A 37 19.01 -2.06 -17.86
N ALA A 38 17.86 -2.16 -17.18
CA ALA A 38 16.55 -2.19 -17.81
C ALA A 38 16.25 -0.91 -18.58
N SER A 39 15.96 -1.03 -19.88
CA SER A 39 15.60 0.11 -20.70
C SER A 39 14.09 0.44 -20.64
N PRO A 40 13.70 1.72 -20.78
CA PRO A 40 12.31 2.12 -21.00
C PRO A 40 11.60 1.34 -22.13
N ASN A 41 12.34 0.97 -23.18
CA ASN A 41 11.81 0.23 -24.31
C ASN A 41 11.46 -1.22 -23.95
N GLU A 42 12.22 -1.87 -23.08
CA GLU A 42 11.91 -3.22 -22.61
C GLU A 42 10.62 -3.24 -21.80
N LEU A 43 10.46 -2.31 -20.85
CA LEU A 43 9.23 -2.22 -20.06
C LEU A 43 8.03 -1.88 -20.95
N ASN A 44 8.19 -0.93 -21.87
CA ASN A 44 7.16 -0.58 -22.83
C ASN A 44 6.71 -1.79 -23.65
N LYS A 45 7.66 -2.60 -24.17
CA LYS A 45 7.34 -3.80 -24.94
C LYS A 45 6.52 -4.81 -24.14
N VAL A 46 6.87 -5.05 -22.88
CA VAL A 46 6.15 -6.04 -22.07
C VAL A 46 4.77 -5.56 -21.68
N ILE A 47 4.62 -4.33 -21.19
CA ILE A 47 3.30 -3.82 -20.78
C ILE A 47 2.40 -3.69 -22.01
N SER A 48 2.91 -3.18 -23.15
CA SER A 48 2.11 -2.98 -24.38
C SER A 48 1.54 -4.28 -24.97
N LEU A 49 2.15 -5.43 -24.69
CA LEU A 49 1.64 -6.75 -25.12
C LEU A 49 0.45 -7.23 -24.28
N ASP A 50 0.15 -6.55 -23.17
CA ASP A 50 -1.00 -6.80 -22.32
C ASP A 50 -1.94 -5.57 -22.38
N PRO A 51 -2.98 -5.61 -23.24
CA PRO A 51 -3.90 -4.48 -23.40
C PRO A 51 -4.63 -4.13 -22.10
N VAL A 52 -4.85 -5.11 -21.21
CA VAL A 52 -5.49 -4.89 -19.93
C VAL A 52 -4.56 -4.10 -19.01
N LEU A 53 -3.31 -4.55 -18.85
CA LEU A 53 -2.32 -3.86 -18.02
C LEU A 53 -1.98 -2.48 -18.58
N THR A 54 -1.85 -2.36 -19.91
CA THR A 54 -1.67 -1.07 -20.59
C THR A 54 -2.83 -0.13 -20.30
N GLY A 55 -4.06 -0.61 -20.47
CA GLY A 55 -5.26 0.16 -20.16
C GLY A 55 -5.30 0.60 -18.70
N GLN A 56 -4.92 -0.26 -17.76
CA GLN A 56 -4.86 0.05 -16.34
C GLN A 56 -3.82 1.13 -16.03
N VAL A 57 -2.59 1.00 -16.53
CA VAL A 57 -1.54 2.01 -16.36
C VAL A 57 -1.94 3.35 -16.99
N LEU A 58 -2.45 3.34 -18.23
CA LEU A 58 -2.89 4.55 -18.91
C LEU A 58 -4.08 5.20 -18.21
N LYS A 59 -5.02 4.42 -17.68
CA LYS A 59 -6.16 4.95 -16.92
C LYS A 59 -5.70 5.53 -15.59
N LEU A 60 -4.71 4.91 -14.93
CA LEU A 60 -4.11 5.40 -13.70
C LEU A 60 -3.40 6.74 -13.90
N ILE A 61 -2.52 6.86 -14.90
CA ILE A 61 -1.81 8.13 -15.18
C ILE A 61 -2.73 9.26 -15.65
N ASN A 62 -3.85 8.93 -16.30
CA ASN A 62 -4.85 9.92 -16.74
C ASN A 62 -5.92 10.25 -15.69
N SER A 63 -5.80 9.69 -14.48
CA SER A 63 -6.70 10.04 -13.38
C SER A 63 -6.56 11.51 -12.99
N ALA A 64 -7.59 12.02 -12.31
CA ALA A 64 -7.57 13.38 -11.80
C ALA A 64 -6.39 13.64 -10.85
N TYR A 65 -5.84 12.58 -10.22
CA TYR A 65 -4.72 12.64 -9.29
C TYR A 65 -3.46 13.23 -9.94
N TYR A 66 -3.09 12.79 -11.15
CA TYR A 66 -1.92 13.34 -11.84
C TYR A 66 -2.15 14.74 -12.42
N SER A 67 -3.39 15.26 -12.38
CA SER A 67 -3.75 16.62 -12.80
C SER A 67 -3.15 17.05 -14.16
N LEU A 68 -3.11 16.11 -15.13
CA LEU A 68 -2.43 16.34 -16.40
C LEU A 68 -3.24 17.24 -17.33
N VAL A 69 -2.57 18.25 -17.90
CA VAL A 69 -3.16 19.15 -18.92
C VAL A 69 -3.59 18.38 -20.17
N ASN A 70 -2.78 17.38 -20.57
CA ASN A 70 -3.01 16.59 -21.76
C ASN A 70 -3.03 15.11 -21.40
N LYS A 71 -3.99 14.36 -21.96
CA LYS A 71 -4.06 12.90 -21.78
C LYS A 71 -2.78 12.23 -22.29
N VAL A 72 -2.27 11.30 -21.49
CA VAL A 72 -1.18 10.39 -21.86
C VAL A 72 -1.79 9.20 -22.59
N THR A 73 -1.47 9.04 -23.86
CA THR A 73 -2.03 7.99 -24.73
C THR A 73 -1.07 6.83 -24.97
N THR A 74 0.19 6.94 -24.52
CA THR A 74 1.23 5.93 -24.75
C THR A 74 2.03 5.64 -23.49
N LEU A 75 2.47 4.39 -23.35
CA LEU A 75 3.32 3.96 -22.25
C LEU A 75 4.70 4.61 -22.30
N THR A 76 5.28 4.81 -23.48
CA THR A 76 6.54 5.56 -23.64
C THR A 76 6.45 6.94 -22.98
N ARG A 77 5.36 7.68 -23.21
CA ARG A 77 5.15 8.99 -22.60
C ARG A 77 4.98 8.88 -21.08
N ALA A 78 4.26 7.87 -20.59
CA ALA A 78 4.13 7.61 -19.16
C ALA A 78 5.50 7.35 -18.49
N ILE A 79 6.34 6.51 -19.11
CA ILE A 79 7.68 6.16 -18.62
C ILE A 79 8.60 7.38 -18.64
N THR A 80 8.55 8.23 -19.67
CA THR A 80 9.33 9.47 -19.73
C THR A 80 8.92 10.46 -18.64
N MET A 81 7.62 10.55 -18.32
CA MET A 81 7.12 11.51 -17.35
C MET A 81 7.34 11.07 -15.89
N LEU A 82 7.09 9.80 -15.59
CA LEU A 82 7.08 9.28 -14.22
C LEU A 82 8.32 8.45 -13.86
N GLY A 83 9.08 8.02 -14.88
CA GLY A 83 10.18 7.09 -14.72
C GLY A 83 9.74 5.62 -14.80
N LEU A 84 10.73 4.76 -15.05
CA LEU A 84 10.55 3.31 -15.24
C LEU A 84 9.94 2.63 -14.00
N ASN A 85 10.50 2.92 -12.82
CA ASN A 85 10.11 2.31 -11.55
C ASN A 85 8.67 2.66 -11.15
N THR A 86 8.26 3.91 -11.37
CA THR A 86 6.89 4.35 -11.11
C THR A 86 5.91 3.58 -11.99
N VAL A 87 6.14 3.52 -13.30
CA VAL A 87 5.25 2.80 -14.22
C VAL A 87 5.20 1.30 -13.92
N LYS A 88 6.33 0.70 -13.52
CA LYS A 88 6.37 -0.67 -13.00
C LYS A 88 5.49 -0.85 -11.76
N ASN A 89 5.67 0.00 -10.75
CA ASN A 89 4.94 -0.09 -9.49
C ASN A 89 3.43 0.18 -9.70
N MET A 90 3.06 1.04 -10.65
CA MET A 90 1.69 1.25 -11.13
C MET A 90 1.10 -0.01 -11.78
N ALA A 91 1.84 -0.65 -12.69
CA ALA A 91 1.41 -1.91 -13.31
C ALA A 91 1.23 -3.03 -12.25
N LEU A 92 2.16 -3.11 -11.30
CA LEU A 92 2.13 -4.10 -10.23
C LEU A 92 0.95 -3.88 -9.28
N SER A 93 0.76 -2.66 -8.77
CA SER A 93 -0.35 -2.33 -7.87
C SER A 93 -1.72 -2.56 -8.51
N THR A 94 -1.91 -2.14 -9.77
CA THR A 94 -3.18 -2.38 -10.49
C THR A 94 -3.47 -3.86 -10.72
N ALA A 95 -2.43 -4.67 -10.98
CA ALA A 95 -2.57 -6.12 -11.06
C ALA A 95 -2.90 -6.76 -9.71
N ILE A 96 -2.28 -6.28 -8.63
CA ILE A 96 -2.53 -6.71 -7.26
C ILE A 96 -3.96 -6.39 -6.85
N ILE A 97 -4.40 -5.14 -7.00
CA ILE A 97 -5.76 -4.69 -6.69
C ILE A 97 -6.78 -5.54 -7.44
N LYS A 98 -6.56 -5.78 -8.74
CA LYS A 98 -7.43 -6.63 -9.55
C LYS A 98 -7.44 -8.09 -9.07
N THR A 99 -6.29 -8.63 -8.66
CA THR A 99 -6.20 -10.00 -8.14
C THR A 99 -6.94 -10.12 -6.81
N VAL A 100 -6.73 -9.16 -5.91
CA VAL A 100 -7.38 -9.09 -4.60
C VAL A 100 -8.88 -8.88 -4.72
N SER A 101 -9.35 -8.08 -5.68
CA SER A 101 -10.79 -7.84 -5.84
C SER A 101 -11.58 -9.06 -6.32
N THR A 102 -10.90 -10.12 -6.80
CA THR A 102 -11.50 -11.43 -7.09
C THR A 102 -11.62 -12.34 -5.87
N VAL A 103 -10.96 -12.01 -4.75
CA VAL A 103 -11.06 -12.75 -3.49
C VAL A 103 -12.45 -12.55 -2.88
N LYS A 104 -12.93 -13.56 -2.14
CA LYS A 104 -14.20 -13.49 -1.40
C LYS A 104 -14.24 -12.21 -0.55
N LYS A 105 -15.30 -11.41 -0.72
CA LYS A 105 -15.54 -10.20 0.07
C LYS A 105 -15.63 -10.56 1.55
N SER A 106 -14.83 -9.88 2.37
CA SER A 106 -14.93 -9.92 3.82
C SER A 106 -16.04 -8.98 4.30
N ARG A 107 -16.82 -9.41 5.29
CA ARG A 107 -17.74 -8.55 6.04
C ARG A 107 -17.00 -7.68 7.05
N ALA A 108 -15.81 -8.10 7.49
CA ALA A 108 -14.97 -7.36 8.43
C ALA A 108 -14.43 -6.07 7.80
N LEU A 109 -13.97 -6.16 6.55
CA LEU A 109 -13.36 -5.06 5.80
C LEU A 109 -14.14 -4.79 4.51
N PRO A 110 -15.11 -3.85 4.53
CA PRO A 110 -15.80 -3.45 3.31
C PRO A 110 -14.81 -2.95 2.26
N THR A 111 -14.78 -3.63 1.11
CA THR A 111 -13.75 -3.43 0.06
C THR A 111 -13.56 -1.97 -0.34
N ASN A 112 -14.65 -1.23 -0.52
CA ASN A 112 -14.60 0.18 -0.91
C ASN A 112 -13.96 1.06 0.18
N LYS A 113 -14.28 0.83 1.46
CA LYS A 113 -13.72 1.59 2.57
C LYS A 113 -12.25 1.21 2.83
N PHE A 114 -11.93 -0.08 2.73
CA PHE A 114 -10.56 -0.56 2.86
C PHE A 114 -9.63 0.08 1.83
N TRP A 115 -10.02 0.04 0.56
CA TRP A 115 -9.20 0.65 -0.47
C TRP A 115 -9.18 2.19 -0.41
N ALA A 116 -10.26 2.83 0.06
CA ALA A 116 -10.27 4.27 0.30
C ALA A 116 -9.24 4.66 1.39
N HIS A 117 -9.11 3.85 2.44
CA HIS A 117 -8.05 3.99 3.44
C HIS A 117 -6.67 3.81 2.79
N SER A 118 -6.44 2.73 2.06
CA SER A 118 -5.14 2.50 1.41
C SER A 118 -4.73 3.63 0.46
N ILE A 119 -5.68 4.18 -0.30
CA ILE A 119 -5.44 5.36 -1.14
C ILE A 119 -5.07 6.57 -0.29
N SER A 120 -5.82 6.83 0.79
CA SER A 120 -5.53 7.91 1.72
C SER A 120 -4.10 7.83 2.26
N VAL A 121 -3.66 6.63 2.64
CA VAL A 121 -2.29 6.40 3.11
C VAL A 121 -1.27 6.71 2.02
N GLY A 122 -1.48 6.21 0.79
CA GLY A 122 -0.60 6.50 -0.35
C GLY A 122 -0.50 8.00 -0.67
N VAL A 123 -1.64 8.69 -0.74
CA VAL A 123 -1.70 10.14 -1.01
C VAL A 123 -0.97 10.91 0.10
N SER A 124 -1.25 10.56 1.36
CA SER A 124 -0.65 11.21 2.53
C SER A 124 0.86 11.02 2.56
N ALA A 125 1.36 9.78 2.36
CA ALA A 125 2.80 9.49 2.33
C ALA A 125 3.52 10.30 1.25
N ARG A 126 2.93 10.41 0.05
CA ARG A 126 3.46 11.23 -1.05
C ARG A 126 3.52 12.72 -0.69
N LEU A 127 2.44 13.28 -0.14
CA LEU A 127 2.36 14.70 0.18
C LEU A 127 3.29 15.07 1.34
N LEU A 128 3.40 14.20 2.35
CA LEU A 128 4.38 14.36 3.43
C LEU A 128 5.82 14.37 2.90
N ALA A 129 6.16 13.46 1.99
CA ALA A 129 7.47 13.47 1.34
C ALA A 129 7.68 14.70 0.43
N GLN A 130 6.62 15.24 -0.16
CA GLN A 130 6.70 16.49 -0.93
C GLN A 130 7.09 17.69 -0.07
N VAL A 131 6.65 17.75 1.19
CA VAL A 131 7.04 18.83 2.12
C VAL A 131 8.55 18.85 2.36
N LYS A 132 9.23 17.71 2.18
CA LYS A 132 10.70 17.58 2.29
C LYS A 132 11.41 17.55 0.94
N ASP A 133 10.76 18.04 -0.10
CA ASP A 133 11.31 18.15 -1.45
C ASP A 133 11.83 16.82 -2.04
N ILE A 134 11.28 15.69 -1.57
CA ILE A 134 11.67 14.37 -2.06
C ILE A 134 11.36 14.27 -3.57
N PRO A 135 12.24 13.69 -4.40
CA PRO A 135 12.04 13.57 -5.84
C PRO A 135 10.71 12.93 -6.23
N LEU A 136 10.12 13.36 -7.36
CA LEU A 136 8.81 12.87 -7.80
C LEU A 136 8.76 11.34 -7.94
N ALA A 137 9.81 10.72 -8.47
CA ALA A 137 9.84 9.26 -8.65
C ALA A 137 9.76 8.50 -7.30
N GLU A 138 10.46 8.99 -6.28
CA GLU A 138 10.43 8.41 -4.93
C GLU A 138 9.08 8.65 -4.25
N ARG A 139 8.49 9.84 -4.44
CA ARG A 139 7.14 10.17 -3.97
C ARG A 139 6.06 9.27 -4.55
N GLU A 140 6.14 8.94 -5.84
CA GLU A 140 5.21 8.01 -6.47
C GLU A 140 5.42 6.57 -5.99
N GLU A 141 6.66 6.19 -5.64
CA GLU A 141 6.91 4.89 -4.98
C GLU A 141 6.29 4.83 -3.58
N LEU A 142 6.36 5.90 -2.80
CA LEU A 142 5.67 6.02 -1.50
C LEU A 142 4.15 5.93 -1.62
N PHE A 143 3.57 6.53 -2.67
CA PHE A 143 2.15 6.37 -2.96
C PHE A 143 1.77 4.89 -3.13
N ILE A 144 2.57 4.14 -3.89
CA ILE A 144 2.33 2.71 -4.11
C ILE A 144 2.57 1.90 -2.83
N ALA A 145 3.61 2.22 -2.06
CA ALA A 145 3.87 1.58 -0.78
C ALA A 145 2.69 1.78 0.20
N GLY A 146 2.17 3.01 0.30
CA GLY A 146 0.98 3.31 1.10
C GLY A 146 -0.29 2.65 0.58
N LEU A 147 -0.48 2.56 -0.74
CA LEU A 147 -1.59 1.84 -1.34
C LEU A 147 -1.58 0.33 -1.01
N LEU A 148 -0.39 -0.23 -0.77
CA LEU A 148 -0.21 -1.66 -0.54
C LEU A 148 0.07 -2.02 0.93
N HIS A 149 0.24 -1.04 1.84
CA HIS A 149 0.73 -1.27 3.21
C HIS A 149 -0.06 -2.33 3.99
N ASP A 150 -1.38 -2.35 3.80
CA ASP A 150 -2.32 -3.16 4.57
C ASP A 150 -2.74 -4.47 3.87
N LEU A 151 -1.99 -4.89 2.84
CA LEU A 151 -2.33 -6.08 2.06
C LEU A 151 -2.43 -7.37 2.89
N GLY A 152 -1.70 -7.44 4.01
CA GLY A 152 -1.74 -8.57 4.93
C GLY A 152 -3.08 -8.76 5.64
N LYS A 153 -3.99 -7.78 5.60
CA LYS A 153 -5.34 -7.92 6.18
C LYS A 153 -6.29 -8.74 5.32
N ILE A 154 -6.02 -8.84 4.02
CA ILE A 154 -6.92 -9.51 3.05
C ILE A 154 -7.09 -11.02 3.35
N PRO A 155 -6.03 -11.80 3.66
CA PRO A 155 -6.18 -13.23 3.95
C PRO A 155 -7.02 -13.58 5.18
N PHE A 156 -7.19 -12.67 6.14
CA PHE A 156 -7.95 -12.95 7.37
C PHE A 156 -9.45 -13.14 7.16
N GLY A 157 -10.02 -12.63 6.06
CA GLY A 157 -11.42 -12.87 5.72
C GLY A 157 -12.42 -12.38 6.78
N ASP A 158 -13.43 -13.20 7.09
CA ASP A 158 -14.48 -12.87 8.07
C ASP A 158 -14.05 -13.11 9.52
N GLU A 159 -12.98 -13.88 9.77
CA GLU A 159 -12.43 -14.12 11.11
C GLU A 159 -11.91 -12.82 11.74
N TYR A 160 -11.54 -11.86 10.90
CA TYR A 160 -11.10 -10.54 11.32
C TYR A 160 -12.18 -9.75 12.09
N ILE A 161 -13.46 -10.13 12.01
CA ILE A 161 -14.54 -9.50 12.81
C ILE A 161 -14.24 -9.59 14.31
N GLU A 162 -13.76 -10.74 14.78
CA GLU A 162 -13.47 -10.95 16.21
C GLU A 162 -12.25 -10.14 16.66
N VAL A 163 -11.24 -10.02 15.80
CA VAL A 163 -10.06 -9.17 16.05
C VAL A 163 -10.47 -7.70 16.13
N LEU A 164 -11.33 -7.23 15.22
CA LEU A 164 -11.86 -5.86 15.26
C LEU A 164 -12.69 -5.61 16.53
N ALA A 165 -13.45 -6.61 16.98
CA ALA A 165 -14.21 -6.52 18.22
C ALA A 165 -13.31 -6.47 19.45
N LEU A 166 -12.25 -7.29 19.49
CA LEU A 166 -11.24 -7.29 20.55
C LEU A 166 -10.56 -5.93 20.65
N ALA A 167 -9.98 -5.43 19.55
CA ALA A 167 -9.33 -4.12 19.50
C ALA A 167 -10.25 -3.00 19.98
N ARG A 168 -11.55 -3.06 19.62
CA ARG A 168 -12.54 -2.08 20.07
C ARG A 168 -12.86 -2.18 21.55
N ASN A 169 -13.08 -3.38 22.07
CA ASN A 169 -13.50 -3.59 23.45
C ASN A 169 -12.38 -3.26 24.43
N GLU A 170 -11.13 -3.56 24.05
CA GLU A 170 -9.95 -3.33 24.88
C GLU A 170 -9.27 -1.98 24.60
N GLN A 171 -9.69 -1.28 23.54
CA GLN A 171 -9.14 0.02 23.13
C GLN A 171 -7.64 -0.03 22.84
N ILE A 172 -7.19 -1.12 22.24
CA ILE A 172 -5.79 -1.38 21.90
C ILE A 172 -5.55 -1.21 20.40
N PRO A 173 -4.30 -0.97 19.97
CA PRO A 173 -3.92 -1.00 18.56
C PRO A 173 -4.31 -2.32 17.90
N LEU A 174 -4.82 -2.24 16.65
CA LEU A 174 -5.31 -3.42 15.94
C LEU A 174 -4.25 -4.51 15.80
N ILE A 175 -2.99 -4.12 15.61
CA ILE A 175 -1.85 -5.04 15.50
C ILE A 175 -1.63 -5.87 16.76
N GLU A 176 -1.93 -5.31 17.95
CA GLU A 176 -1.83 -6.05 19.22
C GLU A 176 -2.95 -7.08 19.32
N ALA A 177 -4.18 -6.69 18.98
CA ALA A 177 -5.32 -7.60 18.92
C ALA A 177 -5.11 -8.75 17.91
N GLU A 178 -4.45 -8.50 16.78
CA GLU A 178 -4.07 -9.53 15.82
C GLU A 178 -3.06 -10.52 16.42
N ARG A 179 -2.01 -10.03 17.08
CA ARG A 179 -1.01 -10.89 17.72
C ARG A 179 -1.63 -11.74 18.82
N GLU A 180 -2.50 -11.16 19.63
CA GLU A 180 -3.19 -11.87 20.71
C GLU A 180 -4.15 -12.94 20.18
N TYR A 181 -5.02 -12.57 19.25
CA TYR A 181 -6.09 -13.44 18.78
C TYR A 181 -5.60 -14.44 17.72
N MET A 182 -4.81 -13.97 16.75
CA MET A 182 -4.39 -14.74 15.57
C MET A 182 -2.99 -15.35 15.71
N GLY A 183 -2.15 -14.86 16.62
CA GLY A 183 -0.74 -15.27 16.74
C GLY A 183 0.16 -14.79 15.59
N ILE A 184 -0.38 -13.95 14.69
CA ILE A 184 0.32 -13.36 13.54
C ILE A 184 -0.38 -12.04 13.19
N ASP A 185 0.41 -11.02 12.85
CA ASP A 185 -0.13 -9.71 12.47
C ASP A 185 -0.15 -9.46 10.96
N HIS A 186 -0.85 -8.39 10.54
CA HIS A 186 -0.96 -8.02 9.13
C HIS A 186 0.37 -7.60 8.50
N GLN A 187 1.35 -7.10 9.27
CA GLN A 187 2.68 -6.78 8.73
C GLN A 187 3.42 -8.07 8.31
N GLN A 188 3.36 -9.10 9.15
CA GLN A 188 3.93 -10.42 8.87
C GLN A 188 3.24 -11.10 7.68
N VAL A 189 1.91 -11.06 7.64
CA VAL A 189 1.14 -11.62 6.50
C VAL A 189 1.43 -10.82 5.22
N GLY A 190 1.53 -9.49 5.33
CA GLY A 190 1.87 -8.60 4.23
C GLY A 190 3.24 -8.89 3.66
N LEU A 191 4.24 -9.16 4.51
CA LEU A 191 5.59 -9.56 4.08
C LEU A 191 5.56 -10.87 3.29
N MET A 192 4.82 -11.89 3.75
CA MET A 192 4.68 -13.16 3.01
C MET A 192 4.07 -12.94 1.62
N ILE A 193 3.12 -12.02 1.48
CA ILE A 193 2.54 -11.64 0.18
C ILE A 193 3.57 -10.90 -0.66
N ALA A 194 4.30 -9.95 -0.06
CA ALA A 194 5.32 -9.17 -0.73
C ALA A 194 6.43 -10.07 -1.29
N GLU A 195 6.88 -11.07 -0.55
CA GLU A 195 7.86 -12.07 -0.98
C GLU A 195 7.31 -12.94 -2.12
N LYS A 196 6.08 -13.45 -1.99
CA LYS A 196 5.42 -14.25 -3.04
C LYS A 196 5.36 -13.48 -4.36
N TRP A 197 5.05 -12.19 -4.30
CA TRP A 197 4.97 -11.31 -5.45
C TRP A 197 6.26 -10.54 -5.74
N LYS A 198 7.37 -10.90 -5.08
CA LYS A 198 8.71 -10.30 -5.22
C LYS A 198 8.66 -8.77 -5.34
N LEU A 199 7.92 -8.13 -4.44
CA LEU A 199 7.85 -6.68 -4.36
C LEU A 199 9.24 -6.13 -3.99
N ASN A 200 9.52 -4.89 -4.40
CA ASN A 200 10.82 -4.29 -4.15
C ASN A 200 11.04 -4.05 -2.64
N ALA A 201 12.30 -3.81 -2.25
CA ALA A 201 12.67 -3.68 -0.83
C ALA A 201 11.95 -2.52 -0.13
N ILE A 202 11.73 -1.38 -0.79
CA ILE A 202 11.04 -0.23 -0.19
C ILE A 202 9.58 -0.59 0.12
N ILE A 203 8.85 -1.13 -0.87
CA ILE A 203 7.45 -1.52 -0.68
C ILE A 203 7.34 -2.61 0.39
N SER A 204 8.21 -3.63 0.32
CA SER A 204 8.21 -4.72 1.30
C SER A 204 8.47 -4.20 2.72
N ASN A 205 9.46 -3.31 2.91
CA ASN A 205 9.77 -2.73 4.22
C ASN A 205 8.62 -1.85 4.74
N CYS A 206 7.96 -1.06 3.89
CA CYS A 206 6.79 -0.29 4.30
C CYS A 206 5.63 -1.20 4.70
N ILE A 207 5.38 -2.30 3.98
CA ILE A 207 4.35 -3.27 4.36
C ILE A 207 4.68 -3.92 5.70
N SER A 208 5.93 -4.33 5.91
CA SER A 208 6.30 -5.15 7.06
C SER A 208 6.68 -4.38 8.32
N ASN A 209 6.81 -3.05 8.28
CA ASN A 209 7.34 -2.26 9.41
C ASN A 209 6.53 -0.99 9.77
N HIS A 210 5.39 -0.71 9.16
CA HIS A 210 4.70 0.58 9.33
C HIS A 210 4.02 0.81 10.69
N HIS A 211 3.98 -0.18 11.60
CA HIS A 211 3.68 0.05 13.02
C HIS A 211 4.88 -0.19 13.94
N ASP A 212 6.06 -0.53 13.41
CA ASP A 212 7.21 -0.90 14.25
C ASP A 212 7.94 0.33 14.79
N LEU A 213 8.19 0.31 16.10
CA LEU A 213 8.90 1.37 16.82
C LEU A 213 10.37 1.00 17.12
N ASP A 214 10.80 -0.21 16.77
CA ASP A 214 12.20 -0.64 16.89
C ASP A 214 13.01 -0.21 15.66
N LEU A 215 13.21 1.11 15.56
CA LEU A 215 13.71 1.80 14.37
C LEU A 215 15.14 1.48 13.89
N PRO A 216 16.16 1.22 14.73
CA PRO A 216 17.55 1.29 14.29
C PRO A 216 17.99 0.19 13.32
N ASN A 217 17.19 -0.88 13.16
CA ASN A 217 17.50 -2.02 12.28
C ASN A 217 16.64 -2.08 11.02
N ILE A 218 15.81 -1.06 10.76
CA ILE A 218 14.87 -1.06 9.65
C ILE A 218 15.52 -0.40 8.42
N GLU A 219 15.69 -1.16 7.34
CA GLU A 219 16.08 -0.60 6.04
C GLU A 219 14.97 0.32 5.50
N HIS A 220 15.36 1.39 4.80
CA HIS A 220 14.41 2.38 4.23
C HIS A 220 13.50 3.04 5.30
N LEU A 221 14.04 3.26 6.50
CA LEU A 221 13.30 3.77 7.66
C LEU A 221 12.53 5.06 7.37
N THR A 222 13.11 6.00 6.62
CA THR A 222 12.43 7.25 6.25
C THR A 222 11.19 6.99 5.38
N GLN A 223 11.27 6.04 4.44
CA GLN A 223 10.13 5.64 3.61
C GLN A 223 9.04 4.94 4.43
N VAL A 224 9.44 4.07 5.36
CA VAL A 224 8.53 3.45 6.34
C VAL A 224 7.82 4.52 7.15
N GLY A 225 8.55 5.52 7.64
CA GLY A 225 8.01 6.63 8.41
C GLY A 225 6.95 7.44 7.65
N TYR A 226 7.16 7.73 6.36
CA TYR A 226 6.14 8.42 5.56
C TYR A 226 4.86 7.60 5.41
N VAL A 227 4.96 6.29 5.20
CA VAL A 227 3.80 5.40 5.08
C VAL A 227 3.09 5.26 6.44
N ALA A 228 3.85 5.11 7.52
CA ALA A 228 3.32 5.02 8.87
C ALA A 228 2.57 6.30 9.28
N LEU A 229 3.14 7.47 9.04
CA LEU A 229 2.47 8.76 9.25
C LEU A 229 1.20 8.88 8.39
N GLY A 230 1.25 8.46 7.12
CA GLY A 230 0.07 8.43 6.26
C GLY A 230 -1.05 7.52 6.77
N ASN A 231 -0.68 6.36 7.34
CA ASN A 231 -1.62 5.44 7.99
C ASN A 231 -2.25 6.06 9.24
N ILE A 232 -1.42 6.64 10.12
CA ILE A 232 -1.91 7.31 11.33
C ILE A 232 -2.84 8.47 10.96
N TYR A 233 -2.44 9.30 9.99
CA TYR A 233 -3.27 10.39 9.48
C TYR A 233 -4.64 9.89 9.02
N SER A 234 -4.67 8.84 8.18
CA SER A 234 -5.92 8.28 7.64
C SER A 234 -6.84 7.72 8.73
N ASN A 235 -6.26 7.10 9.77
CA ASN A 235 -7.02 6.61 10.92
C ASN A 235 -7.58 7.76 11.78
N VAL A 236 -6.77 8.78 12.09
CA VAL A 236 -7.18 9.93 12.92
C VAL A 236 -8.31 10.73 12.28
N TYR A 237 -8.28 10.88 10.95
CA TYR A 237 -9.30 11.62 10.20
C TYR A 237 -10.46 10.74 9.68
N ASP A 238 -10.53 9.47 10.09
CA ASP A 238 -11.58 8.50 9.70
C ASP A 238 -11.79 8.39 8.17
N ILE A 239 -10.68 8.38 7.41
CA ILE A 239 -10.71 8.31 5.95
C ILE A 239 -10.68 6.85 5.49
N GLY A 240 -11.85 6.34 5.07
CA GLY A 240 -11.98 4.94 4.70
C GLY A 240 -12.15 4.05 5.93
N PHE A 241 -11.70 2.79 5.87
CA PHE A 241 -11.71 1.91 7.04
C PHE A 241 -10.78 0.71 6.85
N ALA A 242 -9.76 0.59 7.70
CA ALA A 242 -8.88 -0.59 7.79
C ALA A 242 -8.77 -1.18 9.21
N GLY A 243 -9.72 -0.83 10.09
CA GLY A 243 -9.88 -1.45 11.40
C GLY A 243 -9.09 -0.84 12.57
N ASN A 244 -8.15 0.07 12.29
CA ASN A 244 -7.24 0.60 13.31
C ASN A 244 -7.81 1.86 14.00
N LEU A 245 -8.81 1.66 14.86
CA LEU A 245 -9.52 2.75 15.56
C LEU A 245 -8.70 3.41 16.68
N TYR A 246 -7.68 2.73 17.20
CA TYR A 246 -6.86 3.18 18.32
C TYR A 246 -5.37 3.15 17.92
N PRO A 247 -4.94 4.01 16.97
CA PRO A 247 -3.53 4.07 16.57
C PRO A 247 -2.67 4.52 17.75
N SER A 248 -1.44 4.00 17.84
CA SER A 248 -0.48 4.39 18.87
C SER A 248 -0.06 5.85 18.71
N GLU A 249 -0.40 6.71 19.67
CA GLU A 249 0.01 8.13 19.65
C GLU A 249 1.53 8.29 19.78
N ALA A 250 2.17 7.43 20.58
CA ALA A 250 3.63 7.42 20.77
C ALA A 250 4.39 7.13 19.45
N ALA A 251 3.73 6.48 18.50
CA ALA A 251 4.30 6.23 17.18
C ALA A 251 4.47 7.52 16.36
N ILE A 252 3.64 8.54 16.59
CA ILE A 252 3.65 9.76 15.77
C ILE A 252 4.98 10.49 15.92
N GLU A 253 5.39 10.79 17.16
CA GLU A 253 6.66 11.49 17.42
C GLU A 253 7.85 10.73 16.83
N THR A 254 7.86 9.42 17.04
CA THR A 254 8.87 8.51 16.49
C THR A 254 8.98 8.63 14.97
N PHE A 255 7.85 8.59 14.25
CA PHE A 255 7.88 8.67 12.79
C PHE A 255 8.08 10.10 12.26
N LEU A 256 7.71 11.14 13.01
CA LEU A 256 8.04 12.52 12.69
C LEU A 256 9.56 12.73 12.71
N ASP A 257 10.25 12.19 13.72
CA ASP A 257 11.70 12.30 13.85
C ASP A 257 12.43 11.63 12.67
N VAL A 258 12.09 10.39 12.31
CA VAL A 258 12.78 9.67 11.21
C VAL A 258 12.50 10.26 9.81
N THR A 259 11.40 10.99 9.67
CA THR A 259 11.04 11.70 8.44
C THR A 259 11.49 13.17 8.45
N ASN A 260 12.08 13.63 9.57
CA ASN A 260 12.45 15.02 9.81
C ASN A 260 11.27 15.99 9.61
N LEU A 261 10.04 15.54 9.89
CA LEU A 261 8.82 16.33 9.81
C LEU A 261 8.51 16.96 11.16
N SER A 262 8.04 18.20 11.14
CA SER A 262 7.43 18.83 12.31
C SER A 262 5.95 18.48 12.41
N TRP A 263 5.41 18.55 13.63
CA TRP A 263 3.96 18.46 13.87
C TRP A 263 3.14 19.40 12.98
N ARG A 264 3.65 20.62 12.77
CA ARG A 264 2.99 21.61 11.91
C ARG A 264 2.91 21.14 10.46
N GLU A 265 3.98 20.58 9.92
CA GLU A 265 4.00 20.04 8.56
C GLU A 265 3.06 18.84 8.44
N PHE A 266 3.03 17.95 9.44
CA PHE A 266 2.16 16.77 9.45
C PHE A 266 0.67 17.11 9.54
N VAL A 267 0.28 18.17 10.26
CA VAL A 267 -1.14 18.55 10.37
C VAL A 267 -1.60 19.38 9.16
N ASN A 268 -0.72 20.20 8.58
CA ASN A 268 -1.09 21.16 7.54
C ASN A 268 -1.33 20.55 6.15
N ILE A 269 -0.96 19.30 5.91
CA ILE A 269 -1.26 18.59 4.64
C ILE A 269 -2.77 18.38 4.38
N ARG A 270 -3.64 18.71 5.35
CA ARG A 270 -5.09 18.43 5.30
C ARG A 270 -5.81 19.02 4.09
N GLU A 271 -5.58 20.29 3.79
CA GLU A 271 -6.30 20.99 2.71
C GLU A 271 -5.98 20.37 1.33
N ASP A 272 -4.75 19.91 1.14
CA ASP A 272 -4.31 19.25 -0.08
C ASP A 272 -4.79 17.79 -0.13
N ILE A 273 -4.84 17.10 1.00
CA ILE A 273 -5.17 15.67 1.08
C ILE A 273 -6.61 15.38 0.67
N GLU A 274 -7.61 16.10 1.20
CA GLU A 274 -9.02 15.78 0.90
C GLU A 274 -9.30 15.87 -0.62
N THR A 275 -8.71 16.89 -1.26
CA THR A 275 -8.79 17.10 -2.71
C THR A 275 -8.06 15.99 -3.49
N GLU A 276 -6.83 15.66 -3.10
CA GLU A 276 -6.02 14.64 -3.77
C GLU A 276 -6.60 13.23 -3.55
N ILE A 277 -7.20 12.95 -2.40
CA ILE A 277 -7.92 11.71 -2.11
C ILE A 277 -9.14 11.59 -3.00
N GLN A 278 -9.96 12.62 -3.16
CA GLN A 278 -11.13 12.54 -4.06
C GLN A 278 -10.70 12.25 -5.50
N LYS A 279 -9.65 12.93 -5.96
CA LYS A 279 -9.04 12.68 -7.28
C LYS A 279 -8.53 11.24 -7.41
N ALA A 280 -7.99 10.69 -6.32
CA ALA A 280 -7.47 9.34 -6.25
C ALA A 280 -8.57 8.28 -6.02
N GLN A 281 -9.68 8.54 -5.35
CA GLN A 281 -10.73 7.54 -5.12
C GLN A 281 -11.39 7.05 -6.41
N ILE A 282 -11.35 7.88 -7.46
CA ILE A 282 -11.69 7.48 -8.83
C ILE A 282 -10.87 6.25 -9.26
N PHE A 283 -9.67 6.02 -8.71
CA PHE A 283 -8.84 4.82 -8.91
C PHE A 283 -9.54 3.50 -8.57
N LEU A 284 -10.52 3.50 -7.64
CA LEU A 284 -11.20 2.27 -7.19
C LEU A 284 -12.44 1.91 -7.99
N GLN A 285 -12.90 2.83 -8.83
CA GLN A 285 -14.03 2.60 -9.74
C GLN A 285 -13.54 1.99 -11.07
N ILE A 286 -12.30 1.49 -11.10
CA ILE A 286 -11.57 1.14 -12.32
C ILE A 286 -11.51 -0.35 -12.59
#